data_AF-A0A1M5TH23-F1
#
_entry.id   AF-A0A1M5TH23-F1
#
_cell.length_a   1.000
_cell.length_b   1.000
_cell.length_c   1.000
_cell.angle_alpha   90.00
_cell.angle_beta   90.00
_cell.angle_gamma   90.00
#
_symmetry.space_group_name_H-M   'P 1'
#
loop_
_entity.id
_entity.type
_entity.pdbx_description
1 polymer ?
#
loop_
_entity_poly.entity_id
_entity_poly.type
_entity_poly.pdbx_seq_one_letter_code
_entity_poly.pdbx_strand_id
1 'polypeptide(L)'
;MSSENYTSDILSKWNTFKIKIIFQGMLVGSLTGLLIVLYRVFAEKAFNFSSNVYLYLKHQPFLIPVWFIFLALMGIFIGYLVEKEPMISGSGIPQVEGVLLRKLKLNWLKVLIFKFVGGIVCLAGGLSVGREGPSIQMGAVLADGYCEVTKRPKIKINFLITAGASAGLAASFNAPLAGVIFALEEVHKNFSPIVLTTTLAASITSSFVAGNFFGMEPIFHVNIKDAIPLTSYPYLIVLGIIVGITGIFFNKGLLKTQDLYAKQKLIKKKYWPVIPFLLAGVLGFFIPEVLGGGHVLIDSVLNSNSFSLIFLFQLVIVKYIFTLICYGSTSPGGIFLPLLVIGSLIGIIYGSLLVKYLGFNQTYIPNLIIIAMAGYFTAIVKAPITGIILLTEMTGSFSHLLSIALVSIIAYTITELLNSKPIYESLFERLIPSSKDIFHGESKHKVILEIPVCLESKLENKMISEIEWPSNCLIAAIKRGDSEIIPKGNTIMYASDYLIVLTNEDSASNINDCLCQYGGVSQLLS
;
A
#
# COMPACT_ATOMS: atom_id res chain seq x y z
N MET A 1 21.07 4.31 33.43
CA MET A 1 20.50 3.02 33.84
C MET A 1 21.22 1.94 33.07
N SER A 2 21.91 1.05 33.77
CA SER A 2 22.79 0.01 33.21
C SER A 2 22.02 -0.98 32.33
N SER A 3 22.63 -1.36 31.21
CA SER A 3 22.07 -2.22 30.16
C SER A 3 21.70 -3.63 30.62
N GLU A 4 22.21 -4.09 31.77
CA GLU A 4 21.97 -5.43 32.30
C GLU A 4 20.55 -5.65 32.84
N ASN A 5 19.86 -4.59 33.29
CA ASN A 5 18.50 -4.71 33.83
C ASN A 5 17.41 -4.64 32.75
N TYR A 6 17.73 -4.31 31.51
CA TYR A 6 16.70 -4.06 30.49
C TYR A 6 16.17 -5.37 29.87
N THR A 7 17.03 -6.37 29.71
CA THR A 7 16.69 -7.61 29.00
C THR A 7 15.91 -8.59 29.89
N SER A 8 16.29 -8.75 31.15
CA SER A 8 15.57 -9.61 32.12
C SER A 8 14.18 -9.07 32.47
N ASP A 9 14.03 -7.75 32.50
CA ASP A 9 12.77 -7.07 32.84
C ASP A 9 11.78 -7.06 31.66
N ILE A 10 12.25 -7.23 30.42
CA ILE A 10 11.42 -7.48 29.24
C ILE A 10 10.90 -8.92 29.23
N LEU A 11 11.76 -9.90 29.52
CA LEU A 11 11.41 -11.32 29.51
C LEU A 11 10.39 -11.67 30.62
N SER A 12 10.56 -11.12 31.83
CA SER A 12 9.64 -11.36 32.95
C SER A 12 8.25 -10.68 32.80
N LYS A 13 8.09 -9.70 31.90
CA LYS A 13 6.87 -8.89 31.74
C LYS A 13 6.24 -9.00 30.35
N TRP A 14 6.47 -10.10 29.63
CA TRP A 14 6.01 -10.29 28.24
C TRP A 14 4.49 -10.10 28.06
N ASN A 15 3.66 -10.64 28.95
CA ASN A 15 2.20 -10.45 28.85
C ASN A 15 1.76 -9.00 29.09
N THR A 16 2.36 -8.33 30.10
CA THR A 16 2.13 -6.90 30.36
C THR A 16 2.60 -6.04 29.19
N PHE A 17 3.68 -6.43 28.51
CA PHE A 17 4.14 -5.81 27.28
C PHE A 17 3.09 -5.92 26.17
N LYS A 18 2.53 -7.11 25.93
CA LYS A 18 1.52 -7.33 24.88
C LYS A 18 0.29 -6.44 25.06
N ILE A 19 -0.28 -6.42 26.26
CA ILE A 19 -1.46 -5.61 26.57
C ILE A 19 -1.15 -4.12 26.39
N LYS A 20 0.01 -3.67 26.86
CA LYS A 20 0.43 -2.27 26.75
C LYS A 20 0.56 -1.83 25.28
N ILE A 21 1.12 -2.67 24.41
CA ILE A 21 1.30 -2.30 23.01
C ILE A 21 -0.01 -2.33 22.23
N ILE A 22 -0.96 -3.21 22.58
CA ILE A 22 -2.32 -3.20 22.02
C ILE A 22 -3.01 -1.89 22.35
N PHE A 23 -2.96 -1.45 23.62
CA PHE A 23 -3.54 -0.16 24.02
C PHE A 23 -2.88 1.03 23.31
N GLN A 24 -1.56 0.97 23.10
CA GLN A 24 -0.86 1.99 22.31
C GLN A 24 -1.30 1.96 20.84
N GLY A 25 -1.52 0.78 20.27
CA GLY A 25 -2.12 0.61 18.95
C GLY A 25 -3.48 1.28 18.84
N MET A 26 -4.35 1.13 19.85
CA MET A 26 -5.66 1.82 19.90
C MET A 26 -5.53 3.35 19.88
N LEU A 27 -4.57 3.91 20.64
CA LEU A 27 -4.32 5.35 20.64
C LEU A 27 -3.80 5.84 19.29
N VAL A 28 -2.82 5.14 18.72
CA VAL A 28 -2.28 5.45 17.38
C VAL A 28 -3.38 5.34 16.32
N GLY A 29 -4.23 4.32 16.40
CA GLY A 29 -5.38 4.12 15.52
C GLY A 29 -6.39 5.25 15.61
N SER A 30 -6.74 5.69 16.82
CA SER A 30 -7.66 6.81 17.04
C SER A 30 -7.12 8.13 16.47
N LEU A 31 -5.85 8.44 16.73
CA LEU A 31 -5.19 9.64 16.21
C LEU A 31 -5.06 9.61 14.68
N THR A 32 -4.70 8.45 14.12
CA THR A 32 -4.63 8.24 12.68
C THR A 32 -6.01 8.39 12.05
N GLY A 33 -7.05 7.80 12.65
CA GLY A 33 -8.43 7.93 12.18
C GLY A 33 -8.87 9.38 12.08
N LEU A 34 -8.63 10.19 13.12
CA LEU A 34 -8.93 11.63 13.09
C LEU A 34 -8.17 12.38 11.99
N LEU A 35 -6.87 12.10 11.85
CA LEU A 35 -6.05 12.70 10.80
C LEU A 35 -6.58 12.34 9.40
N ILE A 36 -6.90 11.07 9.17
CA ILE A 36 -7.39 10.60 7.87
C ILE A 36 -8.78 11.14 7.59
N VAL A 37 -9.67 11.26 8.59
CA VAL A 37 -10.96 11.95 8.44
C VAL A 37 -10.76 13.37 7.93
N LEU A 38 -9.87 14.14 8.57
CA LEU A 38 -9.57 15.51 8.13
C LEU A 38 -9.05 15.51 6.69
N TYR A 39 -8.05 14.66 6.40
CA TYR A 39 -7.47 14.57 5.06
C TYR A 39 -8.51 14.23 4.00
N ARG A 40 -9.40 13.26 4.26
CA ARG A 40 -10.49 12.87 3.37
C ARG A 40 -11.44 14.03 3.08
N VAL A 41 -11.88 14.74 4.13
CA VAL A 41 -12.80 15.89 4.00
C VAL A 41 -12.19 17.00 3.15
N PHE A 42 -10.93 17.37 3.41
CA PHE A 42 -10.27 18.42 2.65
C PHE A 42 -10.01 18.00 1.20
N ALA A 43 -9.55 16.76 0.97
CA ALA A 43 -9.31 16.23 -0.35
C ALA A 43 -10.58 16.19 -1.21
N GLU A 44 -11.70 15.75 -0.64
CA GLU A 44 -12.98 15.68 -1.33
C GLU A 44 -13.54 17.07 -1.66
N LYS A 45 -13.50 18.00 -0.70
CA LYS A 45 -13.89 19.40 -0.96
C LYS A 45 -13.03 20.04 -2.04
N ALA A 46 -11.73 19.79 -2.04
CA ALA A 46 -10.82 20.37 -3.02
C ALA A 46 -11.03 19.77 -4.43
N PHE A 47 -11.31 18.47 -4.53
CA PHE A 47 -11.67 17.83 -5.80
C PHE A 47 -13.02 18.36 -6.32
N ASN A 48 -14.04 18.46 -5.46
CA ASN A 48 -15.36 18.98 -5.84
C ASN A 48 -15.29 20.45 -6.28
N PHE A 49 -14.45 21.26 -5.62
CA PHE A 49 -14.19 22.63 -6.06
C PHE A 49 -13.62 22.67 -7.48
N SER A 50 -12.62 21.83 -7.78
CA SER A 50 -12.03 21.72 -9.12
C SER A 50 -13.07 21.33 -10.18
N SER A 51 -13.89 20.31 -9.90
CA SER A 51 -14.99 19.89 -10.77
C SER A 51 -15.98 21.02 -11.06
N ASN A 52 -16.34 21.82 -10.05
CA ASN A 52 -17.21 22.99 -10.21
C ASN A 52 -16.55 24.09 -11.05
N VAL A 53 -15.24 24.28 -10.93
CA VAL A 53 -14.49 25.22 -11.78
C VAL A 53 -14.59 24.81 -13.24
N TYR A 54 -14.41 23.53 -13.59
CA TYR A 54 -14.58 23.06 -14.98
C TYR A 54 -16.00 23.30 -15.51
N LEU A 55 -17.03 23.11 -14.70
CA LEU A 55 -18.42 23.43 -15.07
C LEU A 55 -18.61 24.93 -15.33
N TYR A 56 -18.03 25.80 -14.50
CA TYR A 56 -18.08 27.24 -14.69
C TYR A 56 -17.30 27.71 -15.93
N LEU A 57 -16.12 27.13 -16.18
CA LEU A 57 -15.28 27.46 -17.33
C LEU A 57 -15.91 27.09 -18.68
N LYS A 58 -16.81 26.10 -18.72
CA LYS A 58 -17.62 25.81 -19.91
C LYS A 58 -18.53 26.98 -20.30
N HIS A 59 -19.00 27.76 -19.33
CA HIS A 59 -19.83 28.94 -19.57
C HIS A 59 -19.01 30.22 -19.79
N GLN A 60 -17.78 30.30 -19.27
CA GLN A 60 -16.90 31.46 -19.39
C GLN A 60 -15.52 31.08 -19.95
N PRO A 61 -15.40 30.80 -21.26
CA PRO A 61 -14.18 30.25 -21.85
C PRO A 61 -12.97 31.19 -21.79
N PHE A 62 -13.18 32.50 -21.63
CA PHE A 62 -12.07 33.46 -21.49
C PHE A 62 -11.25 33.27 -20.22
N LEU A 63 -11.78 32.56 -19.21
CA LEU A 63 -11.08 32.24 -17.97
C LEU A 63 -10.24 30.94 -18.06
N ILE A 64 -10.33 30.19 -19.16
CA ILE A 64 -9.57 28.95 -19.35
C ILE A 64 -8.05 29.19 -19.19
N PRO A 65 -7.42 30.21 -19.82
CA PRO A 65 -6.00 30.48 -19.62
C PRO A 65 -5.62 30.76 -18.16
N VAL A 66 -6.49 31.43 -17.40
CA VAL A 66 -6.29 31.70 -15.97
C VAL A 66 -6.25 30.40 -15.17
N TRP A 67 -7.14 29.45 -15.50
CA TRP A 67 -7.14 28.13 -14.86
C TRP A 67 -5.87 27.33 -15.17
N PHE A 68 -5.37 27.36 -16.40
CA PHE A 68 -4.11 26.70 -16.76
C PHE A 68 -2.90 27.31 -16.04
N ILE A 69 -2.89 28.64 -15.82
CA ILE A 69 -1.87 29.30 -14.99
C ILE A 69 -1.96 28.79 -13.55
N PHE A 70 -3.17 28.69 -12.99
CA PHE A 70 -3.37 28.17 -11.64
C PHE A 70 -2.90 26.71 -11.50
N LEU A 71 -3.23 25.84 -12.45
CA LEU A 71 -2.75 24.46 -12.49
C LEU A 71 -1.22 24.38 -12.59
N ALA A 72 -0.59 25.26 -13.38
CA ALA A 72 0.88 25.33 -13.45
C ALA A 72 1.50 25.72 -12.11
N LEU A 73 0.91 26.70 -11.41
CA LEU A 73 1.35 27.13 -10.08
C LEU A 73 1.20 26.02 -9.04
N MET A 74 0.12 25.24 -9.09
CA MET A 74 -0.04 24.06 -8.24
C MET A 74 1.06 23.03 -8.51
N GLY A 75 1.41 22.77 -9.78
CA GLY A 75 2.53 21.90 -10.14
C GLY A 75 3.88 22.40 -9.64
N ILE A 76 4.15 23.70 -9.71
CA ILE A 76 5.38 24.31 -9.16
C ILE A 76 5.40 24.17 -7.63
N PHE A 77 4.27 24.40 -6.97
CA PHE A 77 4.15 24.27 -5.52
C PHE A 77 4.40 22.84 -5.04
N ILE A 78 3.81 21.83 -5.72
CA ILE A 78 4.10 20.42 -5.44
C ILE A 78 5.58 20.11 -5.64
N GLY A 79 6.16 20.58 -6.74
CA GLY A 79 7.57 20.39 -7.02
C GLY A 79 8.49 20.99 -5.97
N TYR A 80 8.12 22.15 -5.40
CA TYR A 80 8.81 22.76 -4.26
C TYR A 80 8.72 21.91 -2.99
N LEU A 81 7.53 21.37 -2.66
CA LEU A 81 7.36 20.50 -1.49
C LEU A 81 8.20 19.23 -1.60
N VAL A 82 8.20 18.58 -2.79
CA VAL A 82 8.99 17.38 -3.07
C VAL A 82 10.49 17.67 -3.05
N GLU A 83 10.92 18.85 -3.48
CA GLU A 83 12.32 19.27 -3.37
C GLU A 83 12.75 19.46 -1.91
N LYS A 84 11.86 19.95 -1.05
CA LYS A 84 12.13 20.16 0.39
C LYS A 84 12.07 18.87 1.22
N GLU A 85 11.21 17.94 0.86
CA GLU A 85 11.08 16.64 1.51
C GLU A 85 10.81 15.56 0.44
N PRO A 86 11.86 14.94 -0.13
CA PRO A 86 11.72 13.95 -1.19
C PRO A 86 10.88 12.73 -0.80
N MET A 87 10.80 12.43 0.51
CA MET A 87 10.06 11.28 1.02
C MET A 87 8.54 11.39 0.89
N ILE A 88 8.01 12.56 0.51
CA ILE A 88 6.58 12.71 0.21
C ILE A 88 6.22 12.23 -1.21
N SER A 89 7.19 11.98 -2.10
CA SER A 89 6.94 11.61 -3.50
C SER A 89 6.21 10.27 -3.63
N GLY A 90 5.27 10.19 -4.59
CA GLY A 90 4.57 8.95 -4.93
C GLY A 90 3.70 8.42 -3.79
N SER A 91 3.61 7.09 -3.67
CA SER A 91 2.65 6.44 -2.79
C SER A 91 2.92 6.71 -1.31
N GLY A 92 4.14 6.47 -0.84
CA GLY A 92 4.49 6.48 0.58
C GLY A 92 4.65 5.08 1.19
N ILE A 93 4.05 4.06 0.57
CA ILE A 93 4.20 2.65 1.01
C ILE A 93 5.66 2.18 0.96
N PRO A 94 6.42 2.36 -0.15
CA PRO A 94 7.84 1.99 -0.21
C PRO A 94 8.70 2.69 0.86
N GLN A 95 8.35 3.93 1.22
CA GLN A 95 9.05 4.67 2.25
C GLN A 95 8.80 4.08 3.64
N VAL A 96 7.56 3.67 3.95
CA VAL A 96 7.22 3.00 5.21
C VAL A 96 7.90 1.63 5.29
N GLU A 97 7.87 0.85 4.20
CA GLU A 97 8.60 -0.42 4.09
C GLU A 97 10.10 -0.21 4.39
N GLY A 98 10.71 0.81 3.77
CA GLY A 98 12.11 1.16 4.02
C GLY A 98 12.42 1.55 5.47
N VAL A 99 11.49 2.17 6.20
CA VAL A 99 11.66 2.45 7.63
C VAL A 99 11.59 1.16 8.45
N LEU A 100 10.63 0.27 8.15
CA LEU A 100 10.49 -1.00 8.86
C LEU A 100 11.70 -1.92 8.65
N LEU A 101 12.23 -1.94 7.43
CA LEU A 101 13.49 -2.61 7.06
C LEU A 101 14.74 -1.88 7.56
N ARG A 102 14.59 -0.69 8.17
CA ARG A 102 15.69 0.15 8.65
C ARG A 102 16.72 0.51 7.58
N LYS A 103 16.23 0.74 6.37
CA LYS A 103 17.02 1.23 5.22
C LYS A 103 16.81 2.73 5.02
N LEU A 104 15.67 3.26 5.48
CA LEU A 104 15.31 4.68 5.37
C LEU A 104 15.00 5.29 6.73
N LYS A 105 15.25 6.60 6.86
CA LYS A 105 14.78 7.43 7.97
C LYS A 105 13.82 8.49 7.44
N LEU A 106 12.76 8.77 8.20
CA LEU A 106 11.78 9.82 7.86
C LEU A 106 11.83 10.94 8.88
N ASN A 107 11.61 12.18 8.42
CA ASN A 107 11.26 13.28 9.31
C ASN A 107 9.73 13.28 9.48
N TRP A 108 9.24 12.68 10.57
CA TRP A 108 7.81 12.42 10.72
C TRP A 108 6.94 13.68 10.56
N LEU A 109 7.35 14.80 11.15
CA LEU A 109 6.55 16.04 11.12
C LEU A 109 6.53 16.67 9.73
N LYS A 110 7.68 16.75 9.06
CA LYS A 110 7.76 17.30 7.69
C LYS A 110 6.98 16.44 6.71
N VAL A 111 7.17 15.12 6.77
CA VAL A 111 6.48 14.17 5.90
C VAL A 111 4.98 14.26 6.13
N LEU A 112 4.52 14.28 7.39
CA LEU A 112 3.11 14.41 7.74
C LEU A 112 2.47 15.66 7.10
N ILE A 113 3.05 16.84 7.33
CA ILE A 113 2.49 18.11 6.85
C ILE A 113 2.55 18.19 5.31
N PHE A 114 3.70 17.88 4.71
CA PHE A 114 3.88 18.05 3.27
C PHE A 114 3.12 17.00 2.48
N LYS A 115 2.96 15.78 2.99
CA LYS A 115 2.15 14.74 2.36
C LYS A 115 0.66 15.09 2.44
N PHE A 116 0.20 15.61 3.58
CA PHE A 116 -1.18 16.08 3.75
C PHE A 116 -1.53 17.19 2.75
N VAL A 117 -0.74 18.27 2.74
CA VAL A 117 -0.97 19.42 1.85
C VAL A 117 -0.76 19.04 0.39
N GLY A 118 0.33 18.32 0.09
CA GLY A 118 0.66 17.90 -1.27
C GLY A 118 -0.41 16.98 -1.86
N GLY A 119 -0.91 16.01 -1.09
CA GLY A 119 -1.98 15.13 -1.53
C GLY A 119 -3.30 15.86 -1.84
N ILE A 120 -3.69 16.83 -1.01
CA ILE A 120 -4.88 17.67 -1.26
C ILE A 120 -4.71 18.47 -2.56
N VAL A 121 -3.57 19.13 -2.76
CA VAL A 121 -3.30 19.93 -3.96
C VAL A 121 -3.27 19.03 -5.21
N CYS A 122 -2.69 17.84 -5.13
CA CYS A 122 -2.70 16.88 -6.23
C CYS A 122 -4.12 16.44 -6.61
N LEU A 123 -4.97 16.12 -5.63
CA LEU A 123 -6.36 15.77 -5.87
C LEU A 123 -7.17 16.96 -6.39
N ALA A 124 -6.96 18.16 -5.84
CA ALA A 124 -7.57 19.40 -6.32
C ALA A 124 -7.20 19.70 -7.78
N GLY A 125 -5.98 19.37 -8.21
CA GLY A 125 -5.55 19.48 -9.60
C GLY A 125 -6.15 18.45 -10.55
N GLY A 126 -6.95 17.51 -10.04
CA GLY A 126 -7.53 16.42 -10.83
C GLY A 126 -6.52 15.32 -11.20
N LEU A 127 -5.34 15.27 -10.56
CA LEU A 127 -4.35 14.23 -10.85
C LEU A 127 -4.93 12.83 -10.60
N SER A 128 -4.56 11.88 -11.46
CA SER A 128 -4.95 10.47 -11.31
C SER A 128 -4.12 9.79 -10.24
N VAL A 129 -4.41 10.14 -8.99
CA VAL A 129 -3.77 9.60 -7.79
C VAL A 129 -4.82 9.30 -6.72
N GLY A 130 -4.53 8.30 -5.89
CA GLY A 130 -5.30 7.92 -4.72
C GLY A 130 -4.84 8.65 -3.45
N ARG A 131 -5.76 8.83 -2.51
CA ARG A 131 -5.49 9.36 -1.16
C ARG A 131 -4.91 8.29 -0.22
N GLU A 132 -5.04 7.02 -0.58
CA GLU A 132 -4.81 5.84 0.26
C GLU A 132 -3.33 5.67 0.61
N GLY A 133 -2.43 5.77 -0.36
CA GLY A 133 -0.98 5.74 -0.14
C GLY A 133 -0.54 6.83 0.85
N PRO A 134 -0.92 8.11 0.62
CA PRO A 134 -0.73 9.18 1.58
C PRO A 134 -1.27 8.86 2.98
N SER A 135 -2.47 8.30 3.10
CA SER A 135 -3.03 7.95 4.40
C SER A 135 -2.22 6.89 5.15
N ILE A 136 -1.74 5.87 4.45
CA ILE A 136 -0.89 4.82 5.02
C ILE A 136 0.43 5.42 5.52
N GLN A 137 1.08 6.25 4.70
CA GLN A 137 2.32 6.89 5.10
C GLN A 137 2.12 7.86 6.27
N MET A 138 1.05 8.67 6.23
CA MET A 138 0.71 9.60 7.30
C MET A 138 0.42 8.89 8.62
N GLY A 139 -0.31 7.77 8.59
CA GLY A 139 -0.53 6.94 9.78
C GLY A 139 0.77 6.36 10.34
N ALA A 140 1.64 5.85 9.47
CA ALA A 140 2.95 5.33 9.84
C ALA A 140 3.85 6.41 10.50
N VAL A 141 3.96 7.60 9.91
CA VAL A 141 4.80 8.67 10.49
C VAL A 141 4.15 9.31 11.72
N LEU A 142 2.81 9.33 11.83
CA LEU A 142 2.16 9.74 13.08
C LEU A 142 2.51 8.79 14.22
N ALA A 143 2.55 7.49 13.95
CA ALA A 143 2.97 6.49 14.93
C ALA A 143 4.46 6.64 15.30
N ASP A 144 5.32 6.96 14.34
CA ASP A 144 6.73 7.27 14.56
C ASP A 144 6.90 8.50 15.47
N GLY A 145 6.19 9.59 15.17
CA GLY A 145 6.16 10.79 16.00
C GLY A 145 5.62 10.55 17.42
N TYR A 146 4.57 9.72 17.56
CA TYR A 146 4.08 9.29 18.87
C TYR A 146 5.16 8.53 19.67
N CYS A 147 5.93 7.67 19.00
CA CYS A 147 7.04 6.95 19.62
C CYS A 147 8.18 7.88 20.05
N GLU A 148 8.52 8.87 19.22
CA GLU A 148 9.55 9.87 19.51
C GLU A 148 9.17 10.73 20.72
N VAL A 149 7.96 11.28 20.73
CA VAL A 149 7.45 12.12 21.84
C VAL A 149 7.34 11.33 23.15
N THR A 150 6.91 10.05 23.08
CA THR A 150 6.78 9.20 24.27
C THR A 150 8.06 8.42 24.63
N LYS A 151 9.19 8.73 23.98
CA LYS A 151 10.53 8.16 24.22
C LYS A 151 10.53 6.63 24.28
N ARG A 152 9.90 5.98 23.31
CA ARG A 152 9.75 4.51 23.30
C ARG A 152 11.03 3.80 22.84
N PRO A 153 11.31 2.59 23.39
CA PRO A 153 12.40 1.76 22.89
C PRO A 153 12.14 1.28 21.45
N LYS A 154 13.21 1.22 20.66
CA LYS A 154 13.17 1.06 19.20
C LYS A 154 12.48 -0.21 18.69
N ILE A 155 12.50 -1.30 19.45
CA ILE A 155 11.75 -2.54 19.12
C ILE A 155 10.23 -2.30 19.06
N LYS A 156 9.68 -1.41 19.90
CA LYS A 156 8.24 -1.10 19.90
C LYS A 156 7.83 -0.20 18.74
N ILE A 157 8.79 0.48 18.11
CA ILE A 157 8.53 1.47 17.06
C ILE A 157 8.00 0.78 15.81
N ASN A 158 8.63 -0.31 15.36
CA ASN A 158 8.20 -1.02 14.16
C ASN A 158 6.74 -1.53 14.26
N PHE A 159 6.36 -2.10 15.41
CA PHE A 159 4.98 -2.56 15.65
C PHE A 159 3.97 -1.40 15.57
N LEU A 160 4.27 -0.25 16.18
CA LEU A 160 3.37 0.90 16.15
C LEU A 160 3.36 1.59 14.78
N ILE A 161 4.47 1.63 14.05
CA ILE A 161 4.52 2.14 12.66
C ILE A 161 3.65 1.27 11.76
N THR A 162 3.75 -0.06 11.86
CA THR A 162 2.86 -0.97 11.12
C THR A 162 1.40 -0.79 11.53
N ALA A 163 1.13 -0.61 12.82
CA ALA A 163 -0.22 -0.33 13.31
C ALA A 163 -0.79 1.00 12.77
N GLY A 164 0.03 2.05 12.68
CA GLY A 164 -0.32 3.32 12.04
C GLY A 164 -0.57 3.18 10.54
N ALA A 165 0.27 2.43 9.83
CA ALA A 165 0.07 2.12 8.41
C ALA A 165 -1.27 1.39 8.17
N SER A 166 -1.54 0.38 9.00
CA SER A 166 -2.79 -0.39 9.01
C SER A 166 -4.01 0.52 9.24
N ALA A 167 -3.96 1.34 10.29
CA ALA A 167 -4.98 2.33 10.62
C ALA A 167 -5.23 3.34 9.50
N GLY A 168 -4.19 3.77 8.79
CA GLY A 168 -4.28 4.68 7.65
C GLY A 168 -5.05 4.09 6.47
N LEU A 169 -4.82 2.82 6.15
CA LEU A 169 -5.60 2.10 5.14
C LEU A 169 -7.05 1.92 5.61
N ALA A 170 -7.23 1.45 6.85
CA ALA A 170 -8.54 1.17 7.44
C ALA A 170 -9.47 2.40 7.39
N ALA A 171 -9.01 3.57 7.85
CA ALA A 171 -9.79 4.81 7.80
C ALA A 171 -9.97 5.37 6.38
N SER A 172 -9.12 5.00 5.42
CA SER A 172 -9.29 5.44 4.02
C SER A 172 -10.39 4.68 3.30
N PHE A 173 -10.53 3.40 3.62
CA PHE A 173 -11.41 2.47 2.93
C PHE A 173 -12.60 1.96 3.76
N ASN A 174 -12.72 2.37 5.03
CA ASN A 174 -13.64 1.74 5.97
C ASN A 174 -13.46 0.20 6.02
N ALA A 175 -12.21 -0.25 5.88
CA ALA A 175 -11.85 -1.65 5.66
C ALA A 175 -10.80 -2.10 6.70
N PRO A 176 -11.22 -2.35 7.96
CA PRO A 176 -10.29 -2.67 9.04
C PRO A 176 -9.52 -3.98 8.82
N LEU A 177 -10.15 -5.04 8.29
CA LEU A 177 -9.46 -6.32 8.08
C LEU A 177 -8.44 -6.19 6.94
N ALA A 178 -8.80 -5.52 5.86
CA ALA A 178 -7.90 -5.22 4.76
C ALA A 178 -6.71 -4.38 5.22
N GLY A 179 -6.94 -3.41 6.12
CA GLY A 179 -5.91 -2.65 6.80
C GLY A 179 -4.88 -3.54 7.50
N VAL A 180 -5.36 -4.56 8.21
CA VAL A 180 -4.51 -5.51 8.95
C VAL A 180 -3.72 -6.39 7.99
N ILE A 181 -4.40 -7.03 7.04
CA ILE A 181 -3.76 -7.95 6.10
C ILE A 181 -2.74 -7.22 5.23
N PHE A 182 -3.06 -6.03 4.71
CA PHE A 182 -2.11 -5.23 3.93
C PHE A 182 -0.86 -4.88 4.73
N ALA A 183 -1.03 -4.50 6.00
CA ALA A 183 0.10 -4.21 6.87
C ALA A 183 1.02 -5.42 7.06
N LEU A 184 0.48 -6.64 7.13
CA LEU A 184 1.25 -7.87 7.34
C LEU A 184 1.84 -8.42 6.05
N GLU A 185 1.04 -8.48 4.98
CA GLU A 185 1.38 -9.07 3.68
C GLU A 185 2.32 -8.17 2.89
N GLU A 186 2.06 -6.85 2.83
CA GLU A 186 2.80 -5.93 1.97
C GLU A 186 3.79 -5.04 2.74
N VAL A 187 3.37 -4.45 3.86
CA VAL A 187 4.16 -3.39 4.53
C VAL A 187 5.23 -3.95 5.46
N HIS A 188 4.88 -4.92 6.31
CA HIS A 188 5.78 -5.53 7.30
C HIS A 188 6.43 -6.81 6.76
N LYS A 189 5.75 -7.54 5.87
CA LYS A 189 6.19 -8.84 5.31
C LYS A 189 6.55 -9.88 6.39
N ASN A 190 5.89 -9.80 7.55
CA ASN A 190 6.04 -10.75 8.65
C ASN A 190 4.72 -10.94 9.41
N PHE A 191 4.33 -12.18 9.62
CA PHE A 191 3.10 -12.56 10.31
C PHE A 191 3.40 -12.94 11.77
N SER A 192 3.65 -11.92 12.60
CA SER A 192 3.80 -12.13 14.05
C SER A 192 2.47 -11.86 14.79
N PRO A 193 2.06 -12.71 15.76
CA PRO A 193 0.82 -12.51 16.52
C PRO A 193 0.74 -11.15 17.24
N ILE A 194 1.89 -10.59 17.66
CA ILE A 194 1.91 -9.26 18.30
C ILE A 194 1.64 -8.14 17.29
N VAL A 195 2.16 -8.27 16.07
CA VAL A 195 1.89 -7.32 14.99
C VAL A 195 0.42 -7.39 14.63
N LEU A 196 -0.12 -8.60 14.42
CA LEU A 196 -1.52 -8.84 14.09
C LEU A 196 -2.48 -8.21 15.12
N THR A 197 -2.26 -8.47 16.41
CA THR A 197 -3.15 -7.96 17.47
C THR A 197 -3.06 -6.44 17.63
N THR A 198 -1.87 -5.86 17.46
CA THR A 198 -1.68 -4.40 17.55
C THR A 198 -2.21 -3.66 16.33
N THR A 199 -2.01 -4.16 15.12
CA THR A 199 -2.56 -3.61 13.89
C THR A 199 -4.08 -3.73 13.86
N LEU A 200 -4.63 -4.85 14.34
CA LEU A 200 -6.09 -5.03 14.45
C LEU A 200 -6.71 -4.00 15.39
N ALA A 201 -6.12 -3.79 16.56
CA ALA A 201 -6.61 -2.78 17.51
C ALA A 201 -6.54 -1.36 16.93
N ALA A 202 -5.47 -1.02 16.22
CA ALA A 202 -5.33 0.27 15.55
C ALA A 202 -6.31 0.45 14.39
N SER A 203 -6.49 -0.57 13.55
CA SER A 203 -7.41 -0.53 12.41
C SER A 203 -8.87 -0.44 12.84
N ILE A 204 -9.29 -1.21 13.85
CA ILE A 204 -10.66 -1.13 14.39
C ILE A 204 -10.92 0.27 14.96
N THR A 205 -10.01 0.82 15.75
CA THR A 205 -10.21 2.16 16.34
C THR A 205 -10.19 3.27 15.29
N SER A 206 -9.33 3.16 14.28
CA SER A 206 -9.28 4.09 13.14
C SER A 206 -10.56 4.04 12.31
N SER A 207 -11.06 2.85 11.97
CA SER A 207 -12.33 2.67 11.27
C SER A 207 -13.52 3.12 12.10
N PHE A 208 -13.52 2.86 13.41
CA PHE A 208 -14.56 3.36 14.32
C PHE A 208 -14.63 4.89 14.29
N VAL A 209 -13.48 5.57 14.39
CA VAL A 209 -13.42 7.02 14.26
C VAL A 209 -13.94 7.46 12.89
N ALA A 210 -13.44 6.89 11.80
CA ALA A 210 -13.87 7.27 10.45
C ALA A 210 -15.38 7.01 10.20
N GLY A 211 -15.92 5.90 10.71
CA GLY A 211 -17.32 5.51 10.58
C GLY A 211 -18.28 6.47 11.30
N ASN A 212 -17.85 7.13 12.38
CA ASN A 212 -18.65 8.17 13.03
C ASN A 212 -18.81 9.43 12.16
N PHE A 213 -17.89 9.69 11.21
CA PHE A 213 -17.96 10.85 10.32
C PHE A 213 -18.58 10.52 8.96
N PHE A 214 -18.32 9.33 8.42
CA PHE A 214 -18.72 8.95 7.06
C PHE A 214 -19.81 7.87 7.01
N GLY A 215 -20.22 7.32 8.15
CA GLY A 215 -21.11 6.17 8.21
C GLY A 215 -20.38 4.84 8.06
N MET A 216 -21.13 3.75 8.25
CA MET A 216 -20.64 2.37 8.16
C MET A 216 -20.96 1.72 6.81
N GLU A 217 -21.40 2.49 5.82
CA GLU A 217 -21.72 1.95 4.51
C GLU A 217 -20.45 1.51 3.76
N PRO A 218 -20.55 0.45 2.94
CA PRO A 218 -19.49 0.09 2.01
C PRO A 218 -19.19 1.25 1.06
N ILE A 219 -17.95 1.33 0.58
CA ILE A 219 -17.53 2.40 -0.34
C ILE A 219 -18.19 2.23 -1.70
N PHE A 220 -18.32 0.99 -2.17
CA PHE A 220 -18.97 0.69 -3.44
C PHE A 220 -20.32 0.07 -3.17
N HIS A 221 -21.38 0.84 -3.45
CA HIS A 221 -22.76 0.33 -3.40
C HIS A 221 -22.99 -0.56 -4.61
N VAL A 222 -22.94 -1.88 -4.40
CA VAL A 222 -23.14 -2.85 -5.48
C VAL A 222 -24.41 -3.63 -5.22
N ASN A 223 -25.39 -3.48 -6.11
CA ASN A 223 -26.63 -4.27 -6.11
C ASN A 223 -26.36 -5.67 -6.68
N ILE A 224 -25.65 -6.51 -5.93
CA ILE A 224 -25.39 -7.89 -6.34
C ILE A 224 -26.57 -8.76 -5.92
N LYS A 225 -27.34 -9.25 -6.90
CA LYS A 225 -28.51 -10.10 -6.64
C LYS A 225 -28.13 -11.56 -6.41
N ASP A 226 -27.17 -12.07 -7.21
CA ASP A 226 -26.84 -13.50 -7.25
C ASP A 226 -25.32 -13.74 -7.33
N ALA A 227 -24.87 -14.88 -6.79
CA ALA A 227 -23.52 -15.38 -6.98
C ALA A 227 -23.34 -15.95 -8.39
N ILE A 228 -22.14 -15.79 -8.97
CA ILE A 228 -21.82 -16.36 -10.29
C ILE A 228 -21.92 -17.88 -10.19
N PRO A 229 -22.69 -18.55 -11.08
CA PRO A 229 -22.84 -20.00 -11.05
C PRO A 229 -21.51 -20.68 -11.37
N LEU A 230 -21.27 -21.85 -10.76
CA LEU A 230 -20.03 -22.62 -10.94
C LEU A 230 -19.74 -22.95 -12.41
N THR A 231 -20.77 -23.13 -13.23
CA THR A 231 -20.65 -23.36 -14.68
C THR A 231 -19.97 -22.21 -15.43
N SER A 232 -19.98 -21.00 -14.86
CA SER A 232 -19.38 -19.79 -15.45
C SER A 232 -17.93 -19.55 -15.00
N TYR A 233 -17.36 -20.41 -14.14
CA TYR A 233 -15.99 -20.24 -13.64
C TYR A 233 -14.89 -20.33 -14.71
N PRO A 234 -15.04 -21.07 -15.83
CA PRO A 234 -14.06 -21.01 -16.92
C PRO A 234 -13.84 -19.58 -17.46
N TYR A 235 -14.88 -18.73 -17.48
CA TYR A 235 -14.75 -17.32 -17.86
C TYR A 235 -13.90 -16.53 -16.84
N LEU A 236 -14.03 -16.85 -15.55
CA LEU A 236 -13.21 -16.23 -14.50
C LEU A 236 -11.72 -16.58 -14.63
N ILE A 237 -11.40 -17.79 -15.10
CA ILE A 237 -10.00 -18.17 -15.38
C ILE A 237 -9.42 -17.27 -16.46
N VAL A 238 -10.17 -17.05 -17.54
CA VAL A 238 -9.77 -16.14 -18.63
C VAL A 238 -9.59 -14.72 -18.11
N LEU A 239 -10.51 -14.24 -17.26
CA LEU A 239 -10.39 -12.93 -16.63
C LEU A 239 -9.11 -12.81 -15.78
N GLY A 240 -8.78 -13.82 -14.98
CA GLY A 240 -7.54 -13.89 -14.19
C GLY A 240 -6.29 -13.78 -15.04
N ILE A 241 -6.27 -14.43 -16.20
CA ILE A 241 -5.16 -14.33 -17.16
C ILE A 241 -5.06 -12.91 -17.74
N ILE A 242 -6.19 -12.32 -18.14
CA ILE A 242 -6.23 -10.96 -18.69
C ILE A 242 -5.72 -9.93 -17.68
N VAL A 243 -6.22 -9.96 -16.44
CA VAL A 243 -5.80 -8.99 -15.40
C VAL A 243 -4.35 -9.23 -14.97
N GLY A 244 -3.89 -10.49 -14.95
CA GLY A 244 -2.49 -10.85 -14.74
C GLY A 244 -1.57 -10.22 -15.79
N ILE A 245 -1.84 -10.47 -17.09
CA ILE A 245 -1.04 -9.94 -18.20
C ILE A 245 -1.07 -8.41 -18.23
N THR A 246 -2.25 -7.80 -18.09
CA THR A 246 -2.39 -6.34 -18.12
C THR A 246 -1.76 -5.66 -16.89
N GLY A 247 -1.73 -6.32 -15.73
CA GLY A 247 -1.01 -5.87 -14.55
C GLY A 247 0.52 -5.80 -14.76
N ILE A 248 1.10 -6.77 -15.49
CA ILE A 248 2.52 -6.74 -15.85
C ILE A 248 2.84 -5.53 -16.73
N PHE A 249 1.98 -5.24 -17.71
CA PHE A 249 2.13 -4.05 -18.55
C PHE A 249 2.06 -2.77 -17.71
N PHE A 250 1.20 -2.73 -16.69
CA PHE A 250 1.13 -1.61 -15.77
C PHE A 250 2.44 -1.39 -15.00
N ASN A 251 2.98 -2.45 -14.38
CA ASN A 251 4.24 -2.37 -13.63
C ASN A 251 5.38 -1.89 -14.53
N LYS A 252 5.53 -2.49 -15.72
CA LYS A 252 6.56 -2.09 -16.69
C LYS A 252 6.35 -0.64 -17.17
N GLY A 253 5.12 -0.24 -17.45
CA GLY A 253 4.78 1.11 -17.88
C GLY A 253 5.10 2.16 -16.82
N LEU A 254 4.78 1.89 -15.56
CA LEU A 254 5.05 2.78 -14.43
C LEU A 254 6.56 3.02 -14.25
N LEU A 255 7.34 1.93 -14.20
CA LEU A 255 8.79 2.01 -14.03
C LEU A 255 9.45 2.69 -15.23
N LYS A 256 9.03 2.35 -16.46
CA LYS A 256 9.52 3.00 -17.68
C LYS A 256 9.20 4.49 -17.70
N THR A 257 8.05 4.90 -17.19
CA THR A 257 7.68 6.33 -17.14
C THR A 257 8.58 7.07 -16.16
N GLN A 258 8.91 6.49 -15.01
CA GLN A 258 9.92 7.07 -14.11
C GLN A 258 11.30 7.18 -14.80
N ASP A 259 11.70 6.18 -15.57
CA ASP A 259 12.96 6.22 -16.32
C ASP A 259 12.96 7.33 -17.38
N LEU A 260 11.82 7.58 -18.04
CA LEU A 260 11.69 8.66 -19.01
C LEU A 260 11.81 10.04 -18.35
N TYR A 261 11.15 10.25 -17.21
CA TYR A 261 11.31 11.48 -16.41
C TYR A 261 12.76 11.67 -15.95
N ALA A 262 13.42 10.61 -15.51
CA ALA A 262 14.81 10.67 -15.06
C ALA A 262 15.82 10.90 -16.21
N LYS A 263 15.56 10.34 -17.40
CA LYS A 263 16.46 10.46 -18.57
C LYS A 263 16.36 11.82 -19.27
N GLN A 264 15.19 12.46 -19.25
CA GLN A 264 15.06 13.77 -19.87
C GLN A 264 15.88 14.82 -19.10
N LYS A 265 16.51 15.75 -19.83
CA LYS A 265 17.36 16.82 -19.27
C LYS A 265 16.77 18.23 -19.42
N LEU A 266 15.65 18.35 -20.14
CA LEU A 266 15.04 19.63 -20.50
C LEU A 266 14.36 20.28 -19.30
N ILE A 267 13.71 19.48 -18.45
CA ILE A 267 12.89 19.95 -17.33
C ILE A 267 13.53 19.48 -16.03
N LYS A 268 13.86 20.43 -15.16
CA LYS A 268 14.39 20.13 -13.81
C LYS A 268 13.35 19.34 -13.00
N LYS A 269 13.81 18.43 -12.14
CA LYS A 269 12.95 17.56 -11.31
C LYS A 269 11.83 18.31 -10.57
N LYS A 270 12.13 19.49 -10.02
CA LYS A 270 11.16 20.36 -9.33
C LYS A 270 10.01 20.87 -10.21
N TYR A 271 10.06 20.70 -11.53
CA TYR A 271 8.99 21.13 -12.45
C TYR A 271 8.29 19.94 -13.12
N TRP A 272 8.68 18.69 -12.82
CA TRP A 272 7.99 17.51 -13.36
C TRP A 272 6.49 17.49 -13.03
N PRO A 273 6.03 17.87 -11.81
CA PRO A 273 4.60 17.85 -11.51
C PRO A 273 3.78 18.79 -12.41
N VAL A 274 4.34 19.86 -12.97
CA VAL A 274 3.60 20.78 -13.85
C VAL A 274 2.98 20.06 -15.05
N ILE A 275 3.67 19.06 -15.60
CA ILE A 275 3.21 18.31 -16.78
C ILE A 275 1.84 17.65 -16.54
N PRO A 276 1.66 16.78 -15.52
CA PRO A 276 0.37 16.16 -15.29
C PRO A 276 -0.71 17.14 -14.80
N PHE A 277 -0.38 18.27 -14.16
CA PHE A 277 -1.38 19.30 -13.84
C PHE A 277 -1.95 19.95 -15.10
N LEU A 278 -1.10 20.31 -16.08
CA LEU A 278 -1.57 20.84 -17.36
C LEU A 278 -2.36 19.79 -18.15
N LEU A 279 -1.91 18.54 -18.12
CA LEU A 279 -2.63 17.44 -18.75
C LEU A 279 -3.99 17.19 -18.09
N ALA A 280 -4.10 17.31 -16.76
CA ALA A 280 -5.38 17.27 -16.04
C ALA A 280 -6.29 18.43 -16.48
N GLY A 281 -5.72 19.62 -16.70
CA GLY A 281 -6.38 20.77 -17.34
C GLY A 281 -7.07 20.38 -18.64
N VAL A 282 -6.33 19.77 -19.57
CA VAL A 282 -6.87 19.30 -20.86
C VAL A 282 -7.92 18.22 -20.66
N LEU A 283 -7.61 17.17 -19.89
CA LEU A 283 -8.50 16.03 -19.69
C LEU A 283 -9.82 16.42 -19.00
N GLY A 284 -9.81 17.41 -18.11
CA GLY A 284 -11.02 17.91 -17.45
C GLY A 284 -12.06 18.50 -18.40
N PHE A 285 -11.66 18.98 -19.59
CA PHE A 285 -12.60 19.45 -20.61
C PHE A 285 -13.11 18.34 -21.52
N PHE A 286 -12.26 17.36 -21.87
CA PHE A 286 -12.59 16.33 -22.86
C PHE A 286 -13.12 15.03 -22.28
N ILE A 287 -12.54 14.55 -21.17
CA ILE A 287 -12.85 13.26 -20.54
C ILE A 287 -12.72 13.44 -19.00
N PRO A 288 -13.60 14.22 -18.36
CA PRO A 288 -13.50 14.50 -16.92
C PRO A 288 -13.55 13.23 -16.05
N GLU A 289 -14.10 12.13 -16.56
CA GLU A 289 -14.21 10.84 -15.88
C GLU A 289 -12.85 10.26 -15.49
N VAL A 290 -11.77 10.60 -16.20
CA VAL A 290 -10.43 10.08 -15.87
C VAL A 290 -9.72 10.89 -14.77
N LEU A 291 -10.25 12.03 -14.36
CA LEU A 291 -9.65 12.86 -13.31
C LEU A 291 -9.79 12.26 -11.91
N GLY A 292 -8.88 12.67 -11.02
CA GLY A 292 -8.90 12.29 -9.62
C GLY A 292 -8.65 10.80 -9.37
N GLY A 293 -8.95 10.36 -8.14
CA GLY A 293 -8.72 8.97 -7.73
C GLY A 293 -9.57 7.94 -8.47
N GLY A 294 -10.80 8.31 -8.86
CA GLY A 294 -11.72 7.49 -9.67
C GLY A 294 -12.78 6.70 -8.90
N HIS A 295 -13.06 7.03 -7.63
CA HIS A 295 -14.22 6.51 -6.89
C HIS A 295 -15.52 6.70 -7.69
N VAL A 296 -15.78 7.93 -8.14
CA VAL A 296 -16.95 8.28 -8.97
C VAL A 296 -17.03 7.46 -10.26
N LEU A 297 -15.88 7.17 -10.89
CA LEU A 297 -15.84 6.37 -12.10
C LEU A 297 -16.23 4.90 -11.82
N ILE A 298 -15.70 4.30 -10.76
CA ILE A 298 -16.08 2.95 -10.33
C ILE A 298 -17.58 2.89 -10.04
N ASP A 299 -18.12 3.85 -9.28
CA ASP A 299 -19.56 3.91 -8.97
C ASP A 299 -20.41 4.05 -10.24
N SER A 300 -20.00 4.90 -11.19
CA SER A 300 -20.72 5.08 -12.45
C SER A 300 -20.75 3.82 -13.32
N VAL A 301 -19.69 3.02 -13.26
CA VAL A 301 -19.53 1.75 -14.00
C VAL A 301 -20.33 0.63 -13.32
N LEU A 302 -20.43 0.63 -11.98
CA LEU A 302 -21.21 -0.33 -11.21
C LEU A 302 -22.72 -0.06 -11.27
N ASN A 303 -23.14 1.21 -11.20
CA ASN A 303 -24.53 1.63 -10.99
C ASN A 303 -25.24 2.12 -12.25
N SER A 304 -24.90 1.61 -13.43
CA SER A 304 -25.60 1.87 -14.69
C SER A 304 -25.44 3.29 -15.27
N ASN A 305 -24.26 3.55 -15.83
CA ASN A 305 -24.16 4.25 -17.11
C ASN A 305 -23.77 3.22 -18.18
N SER A 306 -24.62 3.04 -19.19
CA SER A 306 -24.31 2.23 -20.38
C SER A 306 -23.30 2.96 -21.26
N PHE A 307 -22.05 3.05 -20.78
CA PHE A 307 -20.96 3.54 -21.59
C PHE A 307 -20.80 2.64 -22.82
N SER A 308 -20.65 3.27 -23.99
CA SER A 308 -20.30 2.54 -25.20
C SER A 308 -18.99 1.78 -24.99
N LEU A 309 -18.90 0.56 -25.53
CA LEU A 309 -17.67 -0.26 -25.47
C LEU A 309 -16.44 0.52 -25.96
N ILE A 310 -16.61 1.36 -26.99
CA ILE A 310 -15.55 2.22 -27.54
C ILE A 310 -15.06 3.23 -26.49
N PHE A 311 -16.00 3.86 -25.77
CA PHE A 311 -15.67 4.83 -24.72
C PHE A 311 -15.00 4.15 -23.52
N LEU A 312 -15.41 2.93 -23.15
CA LEU A 312 -14.73 2.15 -22.11
C LEU A 312 -13.27 1.84 -22.46
N PHE A 313 -13.00 1.44 -23.71
CA PHE A 313 -11.62 1.24 -24.17
C PHE A 313 -10.81 2.54 -24.13
N GLN A 314 -11.42 3.66 -24.52
CA GLN A 314 -10.80 4.98 -24.41
C GLN A 314 -10.50 5.34 -22.95
N LEU A 315 -11.43 5.10 -22.03
CA LEU A 315 -11.24 5.34 -20.59
C LEU A 315 -10.09 4.52 -20.03
N VAL A 316 -9.98 3.22 -20.36
CA VAL A 316 -8.86 2.38 -19.90
C VAL A 316 -7.53 2.97 -20.36
N ILE A 317 -7.40 3.27 -21.65
CA ILE A 317 -6.14 3.75 -22.24
C ILE A 317 -5.76 5.11 -21.65
N VAL A 318 -6.70 6.06 -21.61
CA VAL A 318 -6.44 7.42 -21.12
C VAL A 318 -6.16 7.40 -19.62
N LYS A 319 -6.95 6.68 -18.82
CA LYS A 319 -6.74 6.56 -17.36
C LYS A 319 -5.40 5.89 -17.06
N TYR A 320 -5.04 4.85 -17.81
CA TYR A 320 -3.74 4.21 -17.69
C TYR A 320 -2.59 5.19 -17.93
N ILE A 321 -2.53 5.81 -19.12
CA ILE A 321 -1.46 6.74 -19.48
C ILE A 321 -1.39 7.92 -18.50
N PHE A 322 -2.54 8.51 -18.17
CA PHE A 322 -2.60 9.64 -17.27
C PHE A 322 -2.09 9.28 -15.86
N THR A 323 -2.44 8.11 -15.34
CA THR A 323 -1.93 7.60 -14.05
C THR A 323 -0.41 7.43 -14.09
N LEU A 324 0.14 6.87 -15.17
CA LEU A 324 1.60 6.72 -15.33
C LEU A 324 2.32 8.08 -15.30
N ILE A 325 1.79 9.07 -16.03
CA ILE A 325 2.37 10.42 -16.10
C ILE A 325 2.28 11.11 -14.73
N CYS A 326 1.14 11.00 -14.04
CA CYS A 326 0.95 11.55 -12.70
C CYS A 326 1.96 10.96 -11.72
N TYR A 327 2.07 9.64 -11.65
CA TYR A 327 2.96 8.98 -10.70
C TYR A 327 4.45 9.17 -11.04
N GLY A 328 4.81 9.09 -12.32
CA GLY A 328 6.18 9.32 -12.79
C GLY A 328 6.71 10.73 -12.49
N SER A 329 5.82 11.71 -12.39
CA SER A 329 6.16 13.11 -12.11
C SER A 329 6.64 13.41 -10.68
N THR A 330 6.74 12.40 -9.81
CA THR A 330 7.04 12.53 -8.36
C THR A 330 5.95 13.19 -7.51
N SER A 331 4.76 13.40 -8.08
CA SER A 331 3.62 13.95 -7.36
C SER A 331 3.22 13.05 -6.17
N PRO A 332 2.93 13.62 -4.99
CA PRO A 332 2.46 12.87 -3.82
C PRO A 332 1.06 12.29 -4.09
N GLY A 333 0.93 10.97 -3.96
CA GLY A 333 -0.32 10.28 -4.23
C GLY A 333 -0.15 8.77 -4.42
N GLY A 334 -1.16 8.01 -4.02
CA GLY A 334 -1.16 6.55 -4.13
C GLY A 334 -1.54 6.07 -5.54
N ILE A 335 -1.05 4.89 -5.93
CA ILE A 335 -1.54 4.18 -7.12
C ILE A 335 -2.73 3.26 -6.82
N PHE A 336 -3.06 3.11 -5.53
CA PHE A 336 -3.99 2.12 -5.00
C PHE A 336 -5.39 2.21 -5.61
N LEU A 337 -5.99 3.40 -5.67
CA LEU A 337 -7.32 3.53 -6.27
C LEU A 337 -7.28 3.55 -7.82
N PRO A 338 -6.33 4.26 -8.49
CA PRO A 338 -6.22 4.19 -9.94
C PRO A 338 -6.07 2.77 -10.52
N LEU A 339 -5.35 1.86 -9.84
CA LEU A 339 -5.29 0.45 -10.27
C LEU A 339 -6.66 -0.23 -10.12
N LEU A 340 -7.42 0.03 -9.05
CA LEU A 340 -8.77 -0.52 -8.89
C LEU A 340 -9.69 -0.01 -10.01
N VAL A 341 -9.58 1.26 -10.38
CA VAL A 341 -10.33 1.84 -11.50
C VAL A 341 -10.02 1.11 -12.80
N ILE A 342 -8.75 0.91 -13.13
CA ILE A 342 -8.37 0.21 -14.36
C ILE A 342 -8.87 -1.25 -14.32
N GLY A 343 -8.76 -1.93 -13.19
CA GLY A 343 -9.34 -3.27 -12.99
C GLY A 343 -10.85 -3.28 -13.21
N SER A 344 -11.58 -2.29 -12.68
CA SER A 344 -13.02 -2.15 -12.84
C SER A 344 -13.42 -1.97 -14.32
N LEU A 345 -12.65 -1.17 -15.06
CA LEU A 345 -12.86 -0.92 -16.48
C LEU A 345 -12.57 -2.17 -17.33
N ILE A 346 -11.53 -2.94 -16.99
CA ILE A 346 -11.27 -4.25 -17.62
C ILE A 346 -12.44 -5.20 -17.36
N GLY A 347 -12.95 -5.23 -16.12
CA GLY A 347 -14.08 -6.07 -15.73
C GLY A 347 -15.37 -5.75 -16.49
N ILE A 348 -15.75 -4.47 -16.62
CA ILE A 348 -16.94 -4.09 -17.40
C ILE A 348 -16.75 -4.36 -18.90
N ILE A 349 -15.58 -4.12 -19.48
CA ILE A 349 -15.30 -4.43 -20.89
C ILE A 349 -15.44 -5.93 -21.11
N TYR A 350 -14.80 -6.74 -20.25
CA TYR A 350 -14.87 -8.18 -20.32
C TYR A 350 -16.31 -8.70 -20.19
N GLY A 351 -17.04 -8.25 -19.17
CA GLY A 351 -18.45 -8.61 -18.98
C GLY A 351 -19.34 -8.21 -20.16
N SER A 352 -19.16 -7.01 -20.70
CA SER A 352 -19.92 -6.52 -21.86
C SER A 352 -19.66 -7.36 -23.11
N LEU A 353 -18.42 -7.81 -23.32
CA LEU A 353 -18.07 -8.71 -24.42
C LEU A 353 -18.69 -10.10 -24.23
N LEU A 354 -18.66 -10.65 -23.01
CA LEU A 354 -19.31 -11.93 -22.72
C LEU A 354 -20.82 -11.89 -22.98
N VAL A 355 -21.50 -10.83 -22.54
CA VAL A 355 -22.94 -10.65 -22.79
C VAL A 355 -23.22 -10.56 -24.29
N LYS A 356 -22.45 -9.75 -25.01
CA LYS A 356 -22.66 -9.49 -26.45
C LYS A 356 -22.40 -10.71 -27.33
N TYR A 357 -21.34 -11.49 -27.06
CA TYR A 357 -20.87 -12.54 -27.97
C TYR A 357 -21.13 -13.96 -27.49
N LEU A 358 -21.28 -14.18 -26.18
CA LEU A 358 -21.37 -15.51 -25.57
C LEU A 358 -22.69 -15.73 -24.82
N GLY A 359 -23.64 -14.79 -24.90
CA GLY A 359 -24.95 -14.90 -24.26
C GLY A 359 -24.88 -14.94 -22.72
N PHE A 360 -23.81 -14.39 -22.13
CA PHE A 360 -23.64 -14.34 -20.68
C PHE A 360 -24.72 -13.49 -20.02
N ASN A 361 -25.14 -13.83 -18.80
CA ASN A 361 -26.18 -13.08 -18.11
C ASN A 361 -25.64 -11.72 -17.64
N GLN A 362 -26.28 -10.64 -18.10
CA GLN A 362 -25.92 -9.25 -17.79
C GLN A 362 -25.95 -8.95 -16.27
N THR A 363 -26.76 -9.70 -15.50
CA THR A 363 -26.87 -9.55 -14.04
C THR A 363 -25.53 -9.72 -13.31
N TYR A 364 -24.58 -10.45 -13.90
CA TYR A 364 -23.27 -10.72 -13.29
C TYR A 364 -22.18 -9.71 -13.67
N ILE A 365 -22.47 -8.68 -14.47
CA ILE A 365 -21.47 -7.64 -14.82
C ILE A 365 -20.87 -6.98 -13.56
N PRO A 366 -21.65 -6.53 -12.56
CA PRO A 366 -21.10 -5.96 -11.32
C PRO A 366 -20.14 -6.90 -10.60
N ASN A 367 -20.43 -8.21 -10.59
CA ASN A 367 -19.55 -9.22 -10.02
C ASN A 367 -18.22 -9.26 -10.78
N LEU A 368 -18.24 -9.29 -12.12
CA LEU A 368 -17.03 -9.30 -12.95
C LEU A 368 -16.18 -8.03 -12.76
N ILE A 369 -16.81 -6.88 -12.53
CA ILE A 369 -16.13 -5.62 -12.19
C ILE A 369 -15.33 -5.80 -10.90
N ILE A 370 -15.98 -6.18 -9.80
CA ILE A 370 -15.33 -6.36 -8.48
C ILE A 370 -14.22 -7.42 -8.54
N ILE A 371 -14.50 -8.55 -9.19
CA ILE A 371 -13.55 -9.66 -9.33
C ILE A 371 -12.31 -9.20 -10.12
N ALA A 372 -12.49 -8.42 -11.20
CA ALA A 372 -11.38 -7.87 -11.97
C ALA A 372 -10.58 -6.84 -11.16
N MET A 373 -11.21 -6.03 -10.32
CA MET A 373 -10.53 -5.09 -9.42
C MET A 373 -9.56 -5.81 -8.48
N ALA A 374 -10.02 -6.87 -7.80
CA ALA A 374 -9.18 -7.66 -6.91
C ALA A 374 -8.05 -8.39 -7.64
N GLY A 375 -8.35 -8.99 -8.79
CA GLY A 375 -7.36 -9.67 -9.63
C GLY A 375 -6.28 -8.73 -10.14
N TYR A 376 -6.67 -7.53 -10.60
CA TYR A 376 -5.73 -6.52 -11.09
C TYR A 376 -4.88 -5.92 -9.96
N PHE A 377 -5.47 -5.70 -8.78
CA PHE A 377 -4.71 -5.34 -7.57
C PHE A 377 -3.65 -6.39 -7.25
N THR A 378 -4.06 -7.66 -7.24
CA THR A 378 -3.17 -8.79 -6.97
C THR A 378 -2.03 -8.88 -8.00
N ALA A 379 -2.32 -8.68 -9.29
CA ALA A 379 -1.30 -8.72 -10.34
C ALA A 379 -0.22 -7.63 -10.18
N ILE A 380 -0.61 -6.44 -9.76
CA ILE A 380 0.29 -5.28 -9.64
C ILE A 380 1.07 -5.32 -8.32
N VAL A 381 0.36 -5.52 -7.22
CA VAL A 381 0.91 -5.43 -5.86
C VAL A 381 1.52 -6.75 -5.40
N LYS A 382 1.06 -7.90 -5.93
CA LYS A 382 1.40 -9.25 -5.45
C LYS A 382 0.99 -9.54 -4.00
N ALA A 383 -0.11 -8.92 -3.56
CA ALA A 383 -0.74 -9.14 -2.25
C ALA A 383 -2.16 -9.74 -2.43
N PRO A 384 -2.28 -11.05 -2.75
CA PRO A 384 -3.57 -11.68 -3.05
C PRO A 384 -4.56 -11.63 -1.88
N ILE A 385 -4.11 -11.87 -0.64
CA ILE A 385 -5.02 -11.94 0.51
C ILE A 385 -5.59 -10.56 0.78
N THR A 386 -4.76 -9.51 0.71
CA THR A 386 -5.19 -8.12 0.81
C THR A 386 -6.24 -7.81 -0.25
N GLY A 387 -5.99 -8.14 -1.52
CA GLY A 387 -6.93 -7.88 -2.61
C GLY A 387 -8.29 -8.52 -2.36
N ILE A 388 -8.30 -9.79 -1.92
CA ILE A 388 -9.53 -10.53 -1.62
C ILE A 388 -10.32 -9.86 -0.49
N ILE A 389 -9.67 -9.61 0.65
CA ILE A 389 -10.33 -9.06 1.85
C ILE A 389 -10.77 -7.61 1.61
N LEU A 390 -9.94 -6.80 0.95
CA LEU A 390 -10.26 -5.40 0.67
C LEU A 390 -11.51 -5.27 -0.20
N LEU A 391 -11.58 -5.99 -1.31
CA LEU A 391 -12.73 -5.88 -2.21
C LEU A 391 -13.99 -6.48 -1.57
N THR A 392 -13.84 -7.48 -0.69
CA THR A 392 -14.95 -8.01 0.10
C THR A 392 -15.48 -6.95 1.09
N GLU A 393 -14.62 -6.25 1.82
CA GLU A 393 -15.04 -5.20 2.77
C GLU A 393 -15.60 -3.97 2.04
N MET A 394 -14.98 -3.53 0.94
CA MET A 394 -15.43 -2.35 0.19
C MET A 394 -16.79 -2.53 -0.49
N THR A 395 -17.21 -3.78 -0.74
CA THR A 395 -18.50 -4.11 -1.36
C THR A 395 -19.52 -4.61 -0.35
N GLY A 396 -19.10 -4.97 0.86
CA GLY A 396 -19.97 -5.46 1.93
C GLY A 396 -20.55 -6.86 1.69
N SER A 397 -20.05 -7.62 0.73
CA SER A 397 -20.60 -8.93 0.35
C SER A 397 -19.55 -10.04 0.31
N PHE A 398 -19.79 -11.11 1.08
CA PHE A 398 -18.96 -12.33 1.07
C PHE A 398 -19.37 -13.34 -0.01
N SER A 399 -20.48 -13.11 -0.73
CA SER A 399 -21.05 -14.05 -1.69
C SER A 399 -20.15 -14.35 -2.89
N HIS A 400 -19.11 -13.56 -3.14
CA HIS A 400 -18.19 -13.70 -4.27
C HIS A 400 -16.76 -14.04 -3.85
N LEU A 401 -16.54 -14.34 -2.57
CA LEU A 401 -15.21 -14.60 -2.02
C LEU A 401 -14.45 -15.66 -2.83
N LEU A 402 -15.12 -16.75 -3.19
CA LEU A 402 -14.53 -17.83 -4.01
C LEU A 402 -14.10 -17.35 -5.40
N SER A 403 -14.95 -16.58 -6.09
CA SER A 403 -14.65 -16.04 -7.42
C SER A 403 -13.52 -15.01 -7.38
N ILE A 404 -13.52 -14.14 -6.37
CA ILE A 404 -12.47 -13.15 -6.12
C ILE A 404 -11.14 -13.85 -5.84
N ALA A 405 -11.14 -14.86 -4.98
CA ALA A 405 -9.95 -15.63 -4.64
C ALA A 405 -9.39 -16.37 -5.87
N LEU A 406 -10.25 -17.02 -6.67
CA LEU A 406 -9.83 -17.72 -7.88
C LEU A 406 -9.12 -16.79 -8.86
N VAL A 407 -9.74 -15.65 -9.20
CA VAL A 407 -9.15 -14.69 -10.15
C VAL A 407 -7.87 -14.07 -9.60
N SER A 408 -7.83 -13.77 -8.30
CA SER A 408 -6.63 -13.23 -7.65
C SER A 408 -5.46 -14.21 -7.71
N ILE A 409 -5.69 -15.49 -7.40
CA ILE A 409 -4.64 -16.52 -7.47
C ILE A 409 -4.18 -16.76 -8.91
N ILE A 410 -5.09 -16.79 -9.88
CA ILE A 410 -4.71 -16.94 -11.30
C ILE A 410 -3.87 -15.74 -11.76
N ALA A 411 -4.29 -14.52 -11.41
CA ALA A 411 -3.55 -13.31 -11.71
C ALA A 411 -2.14 -13.34 -11.09
N TYR A 412 -2.04 -13.72 -9.82
CA TYR A 412 -0.77 -13.93 -9.12
C TYR A 412 0.12 -14.94 -9.86
N THR A 413 -0.39 -16.13 -10.15
CA THR A 413 0.35 -17.20 -10.86
C THR A 413 0.86 -16.73 -12.21
N ILE A 414 0.05 -16.00 -12.99
CA ILE A 414 0.48 -15.45 -14.28
C ILE A 414 1.61 -14.43 -14.11
N THR A 415 1.55 -13.58 -13.10
CA THR A 415 2.65 -12.64 -12.81
C THR A 415 3.92 -13.34 -12.34
N GLU A 416 3.80 -14.47 -11.64
CA GLU A 416 4.92 -15.30 -11.20
C GLU A 416 5.58 -16.03 -12.37
N LEU A 417 4.80 -16.70 -13.22
CA LEU A 417 5.28 -17.38 -14.42
C LEU A 417 6.03 -16.44 -15.38
N LEU A 418 5.66 -15.16 -15.37
CA LEU A 418 6.28 -14.12 -16.21
C LEU A 418 7.31 -13.26 -15.47
N ASN A 419 7.72 -13.68 -14.25
CA ASN A 419 8.76 -13.05 -13.44
C ASN A 419 8.56 -11.53 -13.23
N SER A 420 7.31 -11.11 -13.04
CA SER A 420 7.01 -9.72 -12.72
C SER A 420 7.18 -9.48 -11.22
N LYS A 421 8.04 -8.53 -10.84
CA LYS A 421 8.22 -8.15 -9.43
C LYS A 421 7.01 -7.38 -8.87
N PRO A 422 6.77 -7.42 -7.54
CA PRO A 422 5.82 -6.54 -6.86
C PRO A 422 6.15 -5.07 -7.12
N ILE A 423 5.14 -4.23 -7.35
CA ILE A 423 5.38 -2.84 -7.73
C ILE A 423 5.99 -2.01 -6.60
N TYR A 424 5.56 -2.20 -5.35
CA TYR A 424 6.07 -1.40 -4.24
C TYR A 424 7.51 -1.77 -3.89
N GLU A 425 7.87 -3.05 -3.98
CA GLU A 425 9.26 -3.50 -3.87
C GLU A 425 10.14 -2.91 -4.98
N SER A 426 9.68 -2.95 -6.24
CA SER A 426 10.42 -2.34 -7.36
C SER A 426 10.60 -0.82 -7.19
N LEU A 427 9.62 -0.15 -6.59
CA LEU A 427 9.70 1.27 -6.28
C LEU A 427 10.64 1.54 -5.09
N PHE A 428 10.64 0.66 -4.08
CA PHE A 428 11.52 0.71 -2.94
C PHE A 428 12.99 0.55 -3.34
N GLU A 429 13.31 -0.45 -4.17
CA GLU A 429 14.65 -0.69 -4.72
C GLU A 429 15.22 0.57 -5.40
N ARG A 430 14.37 1.39 -6.03
CA ARG A 430 14.77 2.64 -6.70
C ARG A 430 15.01 3.81 -5.74
N LEU A 431 14.46 3.77 -4.53
CA LEU A 431 14.67 4.81 -3.51
C LEU A 431 16.05 4.70 -2.84
N ILE A 432 16.52 3.48 -2.55
CA ILE A 432 17.75 3.23 -1.78
C ILE A 432 19.00 3.91 -2.39
N PRO A 433 19.30 3.78 -3.71
CA PRO A 433 20.53 4.32 -4.28
C PRO A 433 20.57 5.86 -4.33
N SER A 434 19.41 6.51 -4.18
CA SER A 434 19.24 7.95 -4.39
C SER A 434 18.92 8.74 -3.11
N SER A 435 18.67 8.05 -2.00
CA SER A 435 18.30 8.68 -0.74
C SER A 435 19.52 9.25 0.00
N LYS A 436 19.42 10.50 0.45
CA LYS A 436 20.37 11.07 1.44
C LYS A 436 20.00 10.70 2.88
N ASP A 437 18.77 10.23 3.08
CA ASP A 437 18.19 9.85 4.38
C ASP A 437 18.30 8.33 4.59
N ILE A 438 19.49 7.79 4.31
CA ILE A 438 19.81 6.40 4.61
C ILE A 438 19.86 6.25 6.12
N PHE A 439 19.27 5.18 6.63
CA PHE A 439 19.31 4.88 8.05
C PHE A 439 20.74 4.54 8.49
N HIS A 440 21.28 5.35 9.41
CA HIS A 440 22.52 5.04 10.12
C HIS A 440 22.15 4.64 11.55
N GLY A 441 22.31 3.35 11.86
CA GLY A 441 22.12 2.84 13.22
C GLY A 441 23.26 3.23 14.16
N GLU A 442 23.04 3.08 15.47
CA GLU A 442 24.07 3.32 16.48
C GLU A 442 24.62 1.99 17.01
N SER A 443 25.94 1.81 16.96
CA SER A 443 26.62 0.57 17.39
C SER A 443 26.41 0.22 18.88
N LYS A 444 26.13 1.23 19.71
CA LYS A 444 25.87 1.06 21.15
C LYS A 444 24.47 0.56 21.47
N HIS A 445 23.51 0.74 20.57
CA HIS A 445 22.13 0.34 20.79
C HIS A 445 21.90 -1.08 20.29
N LYS A 446 21.39 -1.94 21.20
CA LYS A 446 21.06 -3.33 20.89
C LYS A 446 19.61 -3.44 20.44
N VAL A 447 19.39 -4.31 19.46
CA VAL A 447 18.09 -4.60 18.89
C VAL A 447 17.88 -6.11 18.86
N ILE A 448 16.63 -6.52 19.07
CA ILE A 448 16.16 -7.89 18.93
C ILE A 448 15.49 -8.05 17.55
N LEU A 449 15.91 -9.06 16.81
CA LEU A 449 15.29 -9.56 15.58
C LEU A 449 14.63 -10.91 15.88
N GLU A 450 13.48 -11.18 15.29
CA GLU A 450 12.82 -12.50 15.35
C GLU A 450 12.90 -13.14 13.96
N ILE A 451 13.65 -14.24 13.85
CA ILE A 451 13.87 -14.93 12.57
C ILE A 451 13.17 -16.30 12.62
N PRO A 452 12.15 -16.54 11.80
CA PRO A 452 11.52 -17.86 11.74
C PRO A 452 12.43 -18.86 11.02
N VAL A 453 12.37 -20.11 11.47
CA VAL A 453 12.98 -21.27 10.81
C VAL A 453 11.90 -21.92 9.95
N CYS A 454 11.92 -21.68 8.64
CA CYS A 454 10.98 -22.29 7.71
C CYS A 454 11.37 -23.74 7.38
N LEU A 455 10.39 -24.52 6.92
CA LEU A 455 10.62 -25.84 6.32
C LEU A 455 11.59 -25.71 5.14
N GLU A 456 12.49 -26.67 4.98
CA GLU A 456 13.53 -26.74 3.95
C GLU A 456 14.52 -25.56 3.96
N SER A 457 14.55 -24.80 5.06
CA SER A 457 15.51 -23.71 5.22
C SER A 457 16.91 -24.22 5.54
N LYS A 458 17.93 -23.37 5.35
CA LYS A 458 19.32 -23.71 5.73
C LYS A 458 19.48 -23.93 7.24
N LEU A 459 18.56 -23.44 8.05
CA LEU A 459 18.56 -23.58 9.50
C LEU A 459 17.86 -24.87 9.97
N GLU A 460 16.99 -25.47 9.16
CA GLU A 460 16.21 -26.63 9.58
C GLU A 460 17.10 -27.85 9.86
N ASN A 461 16.87 -28.49 11.01
CA ASN A 461 17.60 -29.68 11.48
C ASN A 461 19.11 -29.49 11.63
N LYS A 462 19.58 -28.24 11.66
CA LYS A 462 20.97 -27.88 11.92
C LYS A 462 21.18 -27.50 13.37
N MET A 463 22.36 -27.85 13.90
CA MET A 463 22.80 -27.31 15.20
C MET A 463 23.21 -25.86 15.03
N ILE A 464 23.04 -25.03 16.07
CA ILE A 464 23.51 -23.63 16.04
C ILE A 464 25.01 -23.56 15.68
N SER A 465 25.83 -24.47 16.18
CA SER A 465 27.28 -24.49 15.90
C SER A 465 27.64 -24.84 14.45
N GLU A 466 26.70 -25.39 13.68
CA GLU A 466 26.93 -25.77 12.27
C GLU A 466 26.69 -24.61 11.30
N ILE A 467 26.13 -23.50 11.76
CA ILE A 467 25.80 -22.34 10.94
C ILE A 467 26.88 -21.26 11.11
N GLU A 468 27.33 -20.70 9.99
CA GLU A 468 28.20 -19.53 9.98
C GLU A 468 27.37 -18.27 10.23
N TRP A 469 27.32 -17.84 11.50
CA TRP A 469 26.56 -16.65 11.88
C TRP A 469 27.27 -15.36 11.46
N PRO A 470 26.53 -14.33 11.03
CA PRO A 470 27.10 -13.01 10.77
C PRO A 470 27.82 -12.43 11.99
N SER A 471 28.88 -11.64 11.75
CA SER A 471 29.52 -10.88 12.84
C SER A 471 28.53 -9.93 13.51
N ASN A 472 28.68 -9.70 14.83
CA ASN A 472 27.76 -8.90 15.66
C ASN A 472 26.33 -9.46 15.82
N CYS A 473 26.15 -10.77 15.64
CA CYS A 473 24.91 -11.49 15.88
C CYS A 473 25.05 -12.39 17.12
N LEU A 474 24.10 -12.30 18.06
CA LEU A 474 23.99 -13.21 19.21
C LEU A 474 22.59 -13.83 19.23
N ILE A 475 22.49 -15.15 19.16
CA ILE A 475 21.21 -15.83 19.40
C ILE A 475 20.94 -15.81 20.90
N ALA A 476 19.94 -15.06 21.33
CA ALA A 476 19.57 -14.89 22.73
C ALA A 476 18.61 -15.98 23.22
N ALA A 477 17.68 -16.42 22.36
CA ALA A 477 16.70 -17.45 22.67
C ALA A 477 16.22 -18.17 21.40
N ILE A 478 15.71 -19.40 21.56
CA ILE A 478 14.88 -20.06 20.55
C ILE A 478 13.49 -20.23 21.13
N LYS A 479 12.48 -19.69 20.47
CA LYS A 479 11.10 -19.88 20.84
C LYS A 479 10.50 -21.02 20.04
N ARG A 480 10.11 -22.08 20.73
CA ARG A 480 9.48 -23.29 20.16
C ARG A 480 8.11 -23.46 20.77
N GLY A 481 7.08 -23.08 20.00
CA GLY A 481 5.72 -22.96 20.54
C GLY A 481 5.66 -21.97 21.70
N ASP A 482 5.25 -22.46 22.88
CA ASP A 482 5.18 -21.68 24.12
C ASP A 482 6.45 -21.77 24.98
N SER A 483 7.40 -22.62 24.60
CA SER A 483 8.66 -22.79 25.32
C SER A 483 9.75 -21.88 24.78
N GLU A 484 10.52 -21.30 25.69
CA GLU A 484 11.72 -20.52 25.37
C GLU A 484 12.96 -21.33 25.78
N ILE A 485 13.81 -21.62 24.81
CA ILE A 485 14.97 -22.50 24.94
C ILE A 485 16.22 -21.63 24.94
N ILE A 486 17.12 -21.86 25.91
CA ILE A 486 18.43 -21.21 25.94
C ILE A 486 19.30 -21.85 24.86
N PRO A 487 19.77 -21.09 23.86
CA PRO A 487 20.52 -21.62 22.75
C PRO A 487 21.91 -22.07 23.22
N LYS A 488 22.24 -23.32 22.90
CA LYS A 488 23.60 -23.86 23.01
C LYS A 488 24.09 -24.24 21.61
N GLY A 489 25.41 -24.34 21.42
CA GLY A 489 25.98 -24.74 20.13
C GLY A 489 25.35 -26.04 19.57
N ASN A 490 25.08 -27.02 20.43
CA ASN A 490 24.45 -28.29 20.08
C ASN A 490 22.91 -28.26 20.01
N THR A 491 22.28 -27.10 20.19
CA THR A 491 20.81 -26.99 20.11
C THR A 491 20.40 -27.06 18.65
N ILE A 492 19.54 -28.03 18.34
CA ILE A 492 19.00 -28.24 17.00
C ILE A 492 17.82 -27.30 16.79
N MET A 493 17.82 -26.59 15.66
CA MET A 493 16.74 -25.74 15.21
C MET A 493 15.75 -26.56 14.36
N TYR A 494 14.46 -26.48 14.67
CA TYR A 494 13.41 -27.15 13.92
C TYR A 494 12.54 -26.16 13.17
N ALA A 495 11.86 -26.63 12.14
CA ALA A 495 10.85 -25.83 11.46
C ALA A 495 9.80 -25.32 12.46
N SER A 496 9.35 -24.08 12.26
CA SER A 496 8.46 -23.31 13.15
C SER A 496 9.12 -22.76 14.43
N ASP A 497 10.41 -23.00 14.66
CA ASP A 497 11.15 -22.26 15.69
C ASP A 497 11.28 -20.78 15.28
N TYR A 498 11.31 -19.89 16.27
CA TYR A 498 11.71 -18.50 16.09
C TYR A 498 13.01 -18.24 16.82
N LEU A 499 14.03 -17.80 16.10
CA LEU A 499 15.30 -17.37 16.67
C LEU A 499 15.18 -15.92 17.12
N ILE A 500 15.44 -15.68 18.41
CA ILE A 500 15.51 -14.35 19.00
C ILE A 500 16.97 -13.92 18.93
N VAL A 501 17.28 -12.99 18.02
CA VAL A 501 18.65 -12.56 17.71
C VAL A 501 18.89 -11.15 18.21
N LEU A 502 19.90 -10.98 19.06
CA LEU A 502 20.37 -9.69 19.53
C LEU A 502 21.54 -9.21 18.66
N THR A 503 21.44 -7.99 18.13
CA THR A 503 22.49 -7.36 17.33
C THR A 503 22.58 -5.86 17.58
N ASN A 504 23.61 -5.20 17.04
CA ASN A 504 23.73 -3.75 17.05
C ASN A 504 22.78 -3.14 16.00
N GLU A 505 22.34 -1.92 16.25
CA GLU A 505 21.37 -1.24 15.38
C GLU A 505 21.92 -0.92 13.99
N ASP A 506 23.22 -0.61 13.88
CA ASP A 506 23.92 -0.34 12.62
C ASP A 506 24.08 -1.58 11.73
N SER A 507 24.26 -2.75 12.33
CA SER A 507 24.36 -4.02 11.61
C SER A 507 23.01 -4.72 11.41
N ALA A 508 21.94 -4.25 12.05
CA ALA A 508 20.65 -4.94 12.10
C ALA A 508 20.04 -5.23 10.72
N SER A 509 20.08 -4.28 9.78
CA SER A 509 19.51 -4.50 8.43
C SER A 509 20.24 -5.62 7.69
N ASN A 510 21.57 -5.61 7.68
CA ASN A 510 22.37 -6.61 6.96
C ASN A 510 22.24 -8.00 7.59
N ILE A 511 22.20 -8.06 8.92
CA ILE A 511 22.02 -9.31 9.65
C ILE A 511 20.62 -9.86 9.42
N ASN A 512 19.58 -9.01 9.43
CA ASN A 512 18.24 -9.44 9.12
C ASN A 512 18.13 -10.04 7.71
N ASP A 513 18.69 -9.38 6.70
CA ASP A 513 18.68 -9.88 5.31
C ASP A 513 19.40 -11.24 5.20
N CYS A 514 20.55 -11.38 5.85
CA CYS A 514 21.31 -12.64 5.87
C CYS A 514 20.57 -13.78 6.61
N LEU A 515 20.00 -13.48 7.78
CA LEU A 515 19.32 -14.49 8.58
C LEU A 515 17.96 -14.89 8.00
N CYS A 516 17.24 -13.97 7.35
CA CYS A 516 16.04 -14.30 6.57
C CYS A 516 16.35 -15.23 5.40
N GLN A 517 17.51 -15.08 4.74
CA GLN A 517 18.00 -16.05 3.75
C GLN A 517 18.28 -17.42 4.36
N TYR A 518 18.87 -17.46 5.54
CA TYR A 518 19.17 -18.72 6.21
C TYR A 518 17.89 -19.42 6.67
N GLY A 519 16.96 -18.66 7.26
CA GLY A 519 15.67 -19.14 7.76
C GLY A 519 14.65 -19.47 6.68
N GLY A 520 14.98 -19.30 5.40
CA GLY A 520 14.09 -19.67 4.28
C GLY A 520 12.93 -18.70 4.05
N VAL A 521 12.99 -17.50 4.65
CA VAL A 521 11.99 -16.44 4.45
C VAL A 521 12.17 -15.77 3.08
N SER A 522 13.41 -15.73 2.58
CA SER A 522 13.70 -15.18 1.26
C SER A 522 13.87 -16.28 0.19
N GLN A 523 12.74 -16.79 -0.31
CA GLN A 523 12.67 -17.34 -1.67
C GLN A 523 12.15 -16.30 -2.68
N LEU A 524 12.10 -15.01 -2.31
CA LEU A 524 11.64 -13.90 -3.17
C LEU A 524 12.77 -12.94 -3.61
N LEU A 525 14.04 -13.24 -3.31
CA LEU A 525 15.18 -12.34 -3.58
C LEU A 525 16.26 -12.95 -4.51
N SER A 526 15.92 -13.96 -5.31
CA SER A 526 16.78 -14.44 -6.41
C SER A 526 16.12 -14.20 -7.76
#